data_AF-A0AAD5NQ23-F1
#
_entry.id   AF-A0AAD5NQ23-F1
#
_cell.length_a   1.000
_cell.length_b   1.000
_cell.length_c   1.000
_cell.angle_alpha   90.00
_cell.angle_beta   90.00
_cell.angle_gamma   90.00
#
_symmetry.space_group_name_H-M   'P 1'
#
loop_
_entity.id
_entity.type
_entity.pdbx_description
1 polymer ?
#
loop_
_entity_poly.entity_id
_entity_poly.type
_entity_poly.pdbx_seq_one_letter_code
_entity_poly.pdbx_strand_id
1 'polypeptide(L)'
;MLKLMLACCKVYISESRNKSALESIERAAKLFPEAAVVNKFEDVTYNRVGYTVVSKLAPQPSTDSCPLKSTVFSMVKAAFENIDLEMHSGSHPRLGLRLALVFKPAVPTFLYGAAHEEGRALDLIRRELGYFKPNSVGNQWTGGPKSEALSLHPDEGPAQMTQAKGVIVIGATRWVDNYNVPVFSTNVAAVRRIAKRVGGRGGGLPSVQAMALAYGEDVTEVACNLLDPNKVGGDKVQLEVERLAREEATSIIEANYVEADTTFSSRKLRCVAAETKQSRRSAMDFSPSFKNKKKSANQSILLCCKVFISESRNNAALDSIERAARLDSETVIVNKFEDRAYNRTRYTLVSYVVHDATGTAIYSPLQQTVLAMVEAAFGVVNLELHSGAHPRLGVVDDIVIHPLARASLDEAAWLAKAVAADIGSRFQVPVFLYAAAHPTGKALDTIRRELGYYRPNFMGNQWAGWTMPESLPEMPNEGPNQISPARGIVMIGARQWVSLYNIPIMSTDVSSARRIARMVSARGGGLPTVQTMALVHEDSTEIACMLLEPNQVGADKVQTRVEMLAAEEGLDVEKGYFTDSSPEMIVEKYMNLISNYTN
;
A
#
# COMPACT_ATOMS: atom_id res chain seq x y z
N MET A 1 30.40 2.65 -8.87
CA MET A 1 29.02 3.18 -8.72
C MET A 1 29.04 4.42 -7.86
N LEU A 2 28.43 5.52 -8.30
CA LEU A 2 28.02 6.61 -7.41
C LEU A 2 26.97 6.03 -6.44
N LYS A 3 27.24 6.05 -5.13
CA LYS A 3 26.25 5.67 -4.10
C LYS A 3 24.99 6.49 -4.32
N LEU A 4 23.85 5.84 -4.51
CA LEU A 4 22.56 6.53 -4.56
C LEU A 4 22.35 7.22 -3.20
N MET A 5 22.33 8.55 -3.18
CA MET A 5 22.03 9.32 -1.98
C MET A 5 20.55 9.69 -2.02
N LEU A 6 19.82 9.32 -0.96
CA LEU A 6 18.43 9.69 -0.77
C LEU A 6 18.33 10.69 0.37
N ALA A 7 17.45 11.66 0.22
CA ALA A 7 17.05 12.59 1.27
C ALA A 7 15.59 12.34 1.64
N CYS A 8 15.28 12.46 2.93
CA CYS A 8 13.95 12.26 3.47
C CYS A 8 13.56 13.48 4.33
N CYS A 9 12.32 13.95 4.19
CA CYS A 9 11.74 15.01 5.01
C CYS A 9 10.42 14.52 5.64
N LYS A 10 10.29 14.66 6.98
CA LYS A 10 9.03 14.40 7.69
C LYS A 10 8.31 15.73 7.91
N VAL A 11 7.26 15.98 7.14
CA VAL A 11 6.44 17.20 7.17
C VAL A 11 5.24 16.97 8.07
N TYR A 12 5.13 17.72 9.16
CA TYR A 12 3.97 17.62 10.05
C TYR A 12 3.16 18.91 10.03
N ILE A 13 1.85 18.77 9.82
CA ILE A 13 0.90 19.87 9.67
C ILE A 13 -0.17 19.72 10.74
N SER A 14 -0.44 20.80 11.46
CA SER A 14 -1.46 20.87 12.52
C SER A 14 -2.81 21.14 11.87
N GLU A 15 -3.33 20.14 11.15
CA GLU A 15 -4.70 20.03 10.66
C GLU A 15 -4.86 18.63 10.04
N SER A 16 -5.95 17.94 10.34
CA SER A 16 -6.31 16.66 9.70
C SER A 16 -7.80 16.50 9.42
N ARG A 17 -8.65 17.40 9.90
CA ARG A 17 -10.11 17.35 9.75
C ARG A 17 -10.56 18.10 8.49
N ASN A 18 -9.82 19.12 8.07
CA ASN A 18 -10.10 19.88 6.85
C ASN A 18 -9.62 19.12 5.59
N LYS A 19 -10.49 18.27 5.04
CA LYS A 19 -10.19 17.46 3.84
C LYS A 19 -9.74 18.28 2.64
N SER A 20 -10.39 19.42 2.36
CA SER A 20 -10.04 20.29 1.23
C SER A 20 -8.62 20.86 1.36
N ALA A 21 -8.21 21.24 2.58
CA ALA A 21 -6.85 21.67 2.84
C ALA A 21 -5.85 20.53 2.64
N LEU A 22 -6.16 19.31 3.11
CA LEU A 22 -5.30 18.14 2.90
C LEU A 22 -5.13 17.80 1.41
N GLU A 23 -6.23 17.80 0.65
CA GLU A 23 -6.21 17.58 -0.80
C GLU A 23 -5.38 18.65 -1.53
N SER A 24 -5.44 19.91 -1.07
CA SER A 24 -4.61 21.00 -1.59
C SER A 24 -3.11 20.75 -1.34
N ILE A 25 -2.75 20.34 -0.11
CA ILE A 25 -1.38 19.99 0.27
C ILE A 25 -0.86 18.80 -0.54
N GLU A 26 -1.65 17.75 -0.71
CA GLU A 26 -1.26 16.56 -1.46
C GLU A 26 -1.15 16.85 -2.97
N ARG A 27 -2.02 17.69 -3.53
CA ARG A 27 -1.88 18.17 -4.92
C ARG A 27 -0.60 18.97 -5.11
N ALA A 28 -0.25 19.82 -4.14
CA ALA A 28 0.98 20.59 -4.17
C ALA A 28 2.24 19.68 -4.16
N ALA A 29 2.20 18.56 -3.42
CA ALA A 29 3.27 17.57 -3.45
C ALA A 29 3.43 16.93 -4.84
N LYS A 30 2.31 16.63 -5.52
CA LYS A 30 2.29 15.97 -6.84
C LYS A 30 2.84 16.82 -7.98
N LEU A 31 3.06 18.13 -7.78
CA LEU A 31 3.70 19.01 -8.77
C LEU A 31 5.16 18.65 -9.05
N PHE A 32 5.79 17.87 -8.17
CA PHE A 32 7.22 17.54 -8.20
C PHE A 32 7.40 16.01 -8.12
N PRO A 33 7.26 15.30 -9.26
CA PRO A 33 7.26 13.84 -9.28
C PRO A 33 8.59 13.20 -8.83
N GLU A 34 9.69 13.96 -8.84
CA GLU A 34 11.01 13.50 -8.40
C GLU A 34 11.13 13.40 -6.86
N ALA A 35 10.12 13.87 -6.10
CA ALA A 35 10.02 13.63 -4.67
C ALA A 35 8.68 12.98 -4.33
N ALA A 36 8.73 11.74 -3.84
CA ALA A 36 7.55 10.96 -3.54
C ALA A 36 7.13 11.15 -2.08
N VAL A 37 5.83 11.35 -1.85
CA VAL A 37 5.22 11.13 -0.55
C VAL A 37 5.10 9.62 -0.34
N VAL A 38 5.96 9.04 0.50
CA VAL A 38 6.04 7.59 0.74
C VAL A 38 5.22 7.13 1.94
N ASN A 39 4.77 8.06 2.78
CA ASN A 39 3.92 7.76 3.93
C ASN A 39 3.05 8.98 4.29
N LYS A 40 1.81 8.72 4.70
CA LYS A 40 0.89 9.69 5.31
C LYS A 40 0.32 9.08 6.59
N PHE A 41 0.49 9.77 7.70
CA PHE A 41 -0.13 9.45 8.99
C PHE A 41 -1.11 10.56 9.34
N GLU A 42 -2.37 10.19 9.57
CA GLU A 42 -3.44 11.15 9.89
C GLU A 42 -4.04 10.81 11.25
N ASP A 43 -4.11 11.80 12.14
CA ASP A 43 -4.69 11.64 13.48
C ASP A 43 -5.75 12.71 13.72
N VAL A 44 -7.00 12.29 13.59
CA VAL A 44 -8.19 13.13 13.77
C VAL A 44 -8.33 13.65 15.20
N THR A 45 -7.91 12.85 16.20
CA THR A 45 -8.00 13.19 17.62
C THR A 45 -7.01 14.31 17.97
N TYR A 46 -5.77 14.16 17.51
CA TYR A 46 -4.72 15.18 17.63
C TYR A 46 -4.90 16.36 16.67
N ASN A 47 -5.75 16.21 15.65
CA ASN A 47 -5.94 17.11 14.52
C ASN A 47 -4.60 17.42 13.83
N ARG A 48 -3.90 16.37 13.40
CA ARG A 48 -2.57 16.50 12.81
C ARG A 48 -2.35 15.46 11.73
N VAL A 49 -1.69 15.87 10.67
CA VAL A 49 -1.20 14.97 9.61
C VAL A 49 0.34 15.02 9.55
N GLY A 50 0.96 13.90 9.24
CA GLY A 50 2.38 13.75 8.99
C GLY A 50 2.61 13.12 7.62
N TYR A 51 3.42 13.75 6.80
CA TYR A 51 3.87 13.22 5.51
C TYR A 51 5.36 12.88 5.57
N THR A 52 5.75 11.77 4.95
CA THR A 52 7.16 11.45 4.71
C THR A 52 7.44 11.60 3.23
N VAL A 53 8.31 12.53 2.87
CA VAL A 53 8.67 12.85 1.49
C VAL A 53 10.11 12.43 1.25
N VAL A 54 10.37 11.69 0.16
CA VAL A 54 11.70 11.16 -0.19
C VAL A 54 12.06 11.57 -1.61
N SER A 55 13.31 11.98 -1.82
CA SER A 55 13.84 12.29 -3.16
C SER A 55 15.31 11.88 -3.27
N LYS A 56 15.79 11.76 -4.51
CA LYS A 56 17.23 11.61 -4.80
C LYS A 56 17.96 12.90 -4.45
N LEU A 57 19.13 12.76 -3.81
CA LEU A 57 20.01 13.87 -3.47
C LEU A 57 21.24 13.84 -4.37
N ALA A 58 21.47 14.92 -5.11
CA ALA A 58 22.67 15.04 -5.95
C ALA A 58 23.92 15.19 -5.07
N PRO A 59 25.11 14.70 -5.49
CA PRO A 59 26.35 14.79 -4.73
C PRO A 59 26.82 16.22 -4.43
N GLN A 60 26.43 17.19 -5.27
CA GLN A 60 26.57 18.62 -5.02
C GLN A 60 25.22 19.29 -5.32
N PRO A 61 24.32 19.42 -4.34
CA PRO A 61 23.05 20.08 -4.55
C PRO A 61 23.30 21.58 -4.74
N SER A 62 23.07 22.12 -5.94
CA SER A 62 22.87 23.55 -6.09
C SER A 62 21.66 23.97 -5.26
N THR A 63 21.73 25.10 -4.55
CA THR A 63 20.67 25.62 -3.66
C THR A 63 19.29 25.77 -4.31
N ASP A 64 19.23 25.82 -5.63
CA ASP A 64 18.03 26.14 -6.41
C ASP A 64 17.34 24.93 -7.06
N SER A 65 17.96 23.74 -7.04
CA SER A 65 17.45 22.54 -7.73
C SER A 65 17.48 21.32 -6.79
N CYS A 66 16.64 21.34 -5.76
CA CYS A 66 16.40 20.17 -4.91
C CYS A 66 14.91 19.82 -4.96
N PRO A 67 14.51 18.71 -5.62
CA PRO A 67 13.09 18.36 -5.74
C PRO A 67 12.42 18.22 -4.38
N LEU A 68 13.10 17.59 -3.40
CA LEU A 68 12.59 17.51 -2.02
C LEU A 68 12.27 18.88 -1.42
N LYS A 69 13.14 19.88 -1.63
CA LYS A 69 12.94 21.26 -1.16
C LYS A 69 11.69 21.86 -1.81
N SER A 70 11.56 21.76 -3.13
CA SER A 70 10.45 22.33 -3.89
C SER A 70 9.10 21.69 -3.52
N THR A 71 9.07 20.36 -3.39
CA THR A 71 7.87 19.61 -2.97
C THR A 71 7.41 20.02 -1.59
N VAL A 72 8.32 19.96 -0.61
CA VAL A 72 7.98 20.29 0.77
C VAL A 72 7.55 21.76 0.85
N PHE A 73 8.25 22.67 0.18
CA PHE A 73 7.85 24.07 0.12
C PHE A 73 6.44 24.27 -0.43
N SER A 74 6.09 23.60 -1.52
CA SER A 74 4.76 23.70 -2.13
C SER A 74 3.68 23.16 -1.19
N MET A 75 3.92 22.02 -0.54
CA MET A 75 3.02 21.47 0.49
C MET A 75 2.77 22.47 1.63
N VAL A 76 3.84 23.10 2.11
CA VAL A 76 3.78 24.07 3.21
C VAL A 76 3.05 25.34 2.81
N LYS A 77 3.28 25.83 1.60
CA LYS A 77 2.56 26.97 1.03
C LYS A 77 1.05 26.66 0.96
N ALA A 78 0.69 25.51 0.40
CA ALA A 78 -0.71 25.08 0.33
C ALA A 78 -1.34 24.95 1.73
N ALA A 79 -0.59 24.45 2.72
CA ALA A 79 -1.04 24.40 4.10
C ALA A 79 -1.35 25.80 4.66
N PHE A 80 -0.46 26.78 4.45
CA PHE A 80 -0.71 28.14 4.88
C PHE A 80 -1.87 28.81 4.14
N GLU A 81 -2.10 28.51 2.87
CA GLU A 81 -3.21 29.11 2.12
C GLU A 81 -4.57 28.57 2.57
N ASN A 82 -4.64 27.32 3.05
CA ASN A 82 -5.90 26.61 3.27
C ASN A 82 -6.21 26.31 4.76
N ILE A 83 -5.26 26.55 5.67
CA ILE A 83 -5.42 26.29 7.10
C ILE A 83 -5.41 27.62 7.86
N ASP A 84 -6.40 27.75 8.73
CA ASP A 84 -6.49 28.79 9.75
C ASP A 84 -6.39 28.15 11.13
N LEU A 85 -5.29 28.40 11.83
CA LEU A 85 -5.07 27.84 13.16
C LEU A 85 -6.02 28.40 14.21
N GLU A 86 -6.63 29.58 14.01
CA GLU A 86 -7.62 30.13 14.95
C GLU A 86 -8.85 29.23 15.06
N MET A 87 -9.21 28.56 13.96
CA MET A 87 -10.32 27.61 13.88
C MET A 87 -9.94 26.19 14.36
N HIS A 88 -8.68 25.96 14.73
CA HIS A 88 -8.16 24.63 15.02
C HIS A 88 -8.21 24.26 16.52
N SER A 89 -8.66 23.04 16.84
CA SER A 89 -8.65 22.42 18.18
C SER A 89 -8.14 20.96 18.17
N GLY A 90 -7.50 20.48 19.26
CA GLY A 90 -7.02 19.09 19.37
C GLY A 90 -6.35 18.76 20.72
N SER A 91 -6.09 17.47 20.99
CA SER A 91 -5.49 17.00 22.26
C SER A 91 -3.95 16.85 22.25
N HIS A 92 -3.27 17.41 21.24
CA HIS A 92 -1.81 17.40 21.11
C HIS A 92 -1.22 18.83 21.11
N PRO A 93 -0.05 19.07 21.75
CA PRO A 93 0.61 20.37 21.76
C PRO A 93 1.05 20.89 20.38
N ARG A 94 1.08 22.23 20.21
CA ARG A 94 1.22 22.92 18.90
C ARG A 94 2.26 24.04 18.84
N LEU A 95 3.14 23.92 17.84
CA LEU A 95 3.99 24.92 17.19
C LEU A 95 4.01 24.41 15.75
N GLY A 96 3.78 25.27 14.77
CA GLY A 96 3.45 24.82 13.41
C GLY A 96 4.60 24.11 12.67
N LEU A 97 4.51 24.15 11.34
CA LEU A 97 5.10 23.15 10.43
C LEU A 97 6.56 22.74 10.71
N ARG A 98 6.88 21.47 10.44
CA ARG A 98 8.26 20.94 10.50
C ARG A 98 8.85 20.84 9.09
N LEU A 99 9.94 21.57 8.77
CA LEU A 99 10.68 21.43 7.49
C LEU A 99 12.20 21.27 7.70
N ALA A 100 12.96 21.11 6.61
CA ALA A 100 14.37 21.47 6.50
C ALA A 100 14.53 22.53 5.37
N LEU A 101 15.27 23.61 5.64
CA LEU A 101 15.95 24.56 4.71
C LEU A 101 15.24 25.86 4.21
N VAL A 102 15.87 26.97 4.63
CA VAL A 102 16.17 28.32 4.05
C VAL A 102 15.26 28.92 2.97
N PHE A 103 14.39 29.85 3.40
CA PHE A 103 13.86 31.02 2.66
C PHE A 103 13.34 32.04 3.69
N LYS A 104 13.28 33.34 3.34
CA LYS A 104 12.62 34.39 4.15
C LYS A 104 11.13 34.06 4.30
N PRO A 105 10.72 33.41 5.39
CA PRO A 105 9.35 32.98 5.59
C PRO A 105 8.50 34.18 6.01
N ALA A 106 7.24 34.22 5.53
CA ALA A 106 6.25 35.19 6.02
C ALA A 106 5.76 34.88 7.45
N VAL A 107 6.38 33.90 8.11
CA VAL A 107 6.06 33.42 9.46
C VAL A 107 7.34 33.17 10.25
N PRO A 108 7.32 33.34 11.57
CA PRO A 108 8.47 33.06 12.43
C PRO A 108 8.95 31.62 12.28
N THR A 109 10.23 31.44 11.99
CA THR A 109 10.84 30.14 11.71
C THR A 109 12.00 29.85 12.65
N PHE A 110 11.96 28.66 13.25
CA PHE A 110 12.90 28.21 14.27
C PHE A 110 13.68 26.98 13.78
N LEU A 111 14.98 27.11 13.56
CA LEU A 111 15.90 26.04 13.17
C LEU A 111 16.28 25.14 14.36
N TYR A 112 16.58 23.86 14.17
CA TYR A 112 17.09 22.97 15.23
C TYR A 112 17.93 21.81 14.66
N GLY A 113 18.66 21.12 15.55
CA GLY A 113 19.61 20.09 15.15
C GLY A 113 20.70 20.68 14.25
N ALA A 114 21.17 19.92 13.26
CA ALA A 114 22.22 20.36 12.35
C ALA A 114 21.82 21.53 11.43
N ALA A 115 20.56 21.98 11.45
CA ALA A 115 20.12 23.16 10.71
C ALA A 115 20.35 24.48 11.46
N HIS A 116 20.60 24.43 12.77
CA HIS A 116 20.91 25.61 13.59
C HIS A 116 22.41 25.63 13.89
N GLU A 117 23.04 26.82 13.88
CA GLU A 117 24.49 26.97 14.03
C GLU A 117 25.02 26.30 15.31
N GLU A 118 24.31 26.46 16.42
CA GLU A 118 24.68 25.86 17.72
C GLU A 118 24.08 24.46 17.97
N GLY A 119 23.34 23.88 17.00
CA GLY A 119 22.80 22.53 17.17
C GLY A 119 21.63 22.41 18.17
N ARG A 120 20.88 23.50 18.44
CA ARG A 120 19.86 23.52 19.50
C ARG A 120 18.80 22.42 19.33
N ALA A 121 18.27 21.92 20.46
CA ALA A 121 17.30 20.82 20.44
C ALA A 121 15.85 21.29 20.22
N LEU A 122 15.06 20.51 19.48
CA LEU A 122 13.65 20.81 19.19
C LEU A 122 12.79 20.99 20.45
N ASP A 123 13.08 20.21 21.49
CA ASP A 123 12.32 20.23 22.73
C ASP A 123 12.61 21.46 23.60
N LEU A 124 13.71 22.18 23.36
CA LEU A 124 14.00 23.46 23.99
C LEU A 124 13.12 24.55 23.37
N ILE A 125 13.11 24.64 22.02
CA ILE A 125 12.24 25.55 21.27
C ILE A 125 10.78 25.35 21.67
N ARG A 126 10.35 24.08 21.73
CA ARG A 126 9.00 23.72 22.18
C ARG A 126 8.70 24.22 23.59
N ARG A 127 9.66 24.13 24.51
CA ARG A 127 9.48 24.60 25.89
C ARG A 127 9.35 26.11 25.97
N GLU A 128 10.24 26.83 25.31
CA GLU A 128 10.26 28.30 25.31
C GLU A 128 8.97 28.87 24.73
N LEU A 129 8.49 28.28 23.64
CA LEU A 129 7.25 28.73 22.99
C LEU A 129 5.97 28.15 23.64
N GLY A 130 6.10 27.54 24.83
CA GLY A 130 4.95 27.08 25.63
C GLY A 130 4.22 25.84 25.10
N TYR A 131 4.82 25.07 24.19
CA TYR A 131 4.23 23.90 23.52
C TYR A 131 3.59 22.92 24.51
N PHE A 132 4.31 22.50 25.53
CA PHE A 132 3.92 21.39 26.41
C PHE A 132 2.81 21.71 27.42
N LYS A 133 2.26 22.93 27.40
CA LYS A 133 1.16 23.34 28.29
C LYS A 133 -0.11 23.54 27.45
N PRO A 134 -1.23 22.85 27.77
CA PRO A 134 -2.54 23.17 27.18
C PRO A 134 -2.86 24.65 27.35
N ASN A 135 -3.43 25.27 26.30
CA ASN A 135 -3.81 26.69 26.32
C ASN A 135 -5.33 26.91 26.35
N SER A 136 -6.10 25.83 26.49
CA SER A 136 -7.56 25.78 26.61
C SER A 136 -7.99 24.92 27.81
N VAL A 137 -9.31 24.73 27.98
CA VAL A 137 -9.89 23.93 29.06
C VAL A 137 -9.46 22.45 28.95
N GLY A 138 -9.10 21.85 30.09
CA GLY A 138 -8.70 20.45 30.17
C GLY A 138 -7.34 20.17 29.51
N ASN A 139 -7.24 19.09 28.75
CA ASN A 139 -6.03 18.68 28.03
C ASN A 139 -6.07 19.09 26.53
N GLN A 140 -6.72 20.21 26.21
CA GLN A 140 -6.86 20.68 24.84
C GLN A 140 -5.94 21.87 24.52
N TRP A 141 -5.46 21.87 23.29
CA TRP A 141 -4.86 23.03 22.66
C TRP A 141 -5.89 23.62 21.69
N THR A 142 -5.97 24.95 21.60
CA THR A 142 -6.78 25.75 20.66
C THR A 142 -5.92 26.86 20.06
N GLY A 143 -6.06 27.19 18.78
CA GLY A 143 -5.30 28.31 18.19
C GLY A 143 -3.79 28.09 18.01
N GLY A 144 -3.11 29.11 17.47
CA GLY A 144 -1.68 29.30 17.67
C GLY A 144 -1.35 29.77 19.10
N PRO A 145 -0.08 30.08 19.42
CA PRO A 145 0.26 30.70 20.70
C PRO A 145 -0.52 32.02 20.92
N LYS A 146 -0.85 32.37 22.18
CA LYS A 146 -1.76 33.52 22.45
C LYS A 146 -1.09 34.90 22.37
N SER A 147 0.23 34.97 22.45
CA SER A 147 1.01 36.20 22.43
C SER A 147 1.61 36.45 21.04
N GLU A 148 1.42 37.65 20.48
CA GLU A 148 2.07 38.06 19.22
C GLU A 148 3.59 38.20 19.37
N ALA A 149 4.06 38.49 20.59
CA ALA A 149 5.47 38.50 20.95
C ALA A 149 5.93 37.09 21.36
N LEU A 150 6.94 36.58 20.66
CA LEU A 150 7.55 35.27 20.92
C LEU A 150 8.65 35.40 21.99
N SER A 151 8.71 34.43 22.90
CA SER A 151 9.75 34.34 23.95
C SER A 151 11.15 34.06 23.41
N LEU A 152 11.21 33.44 22.23
CA LEU A 152 12.45 33.12 21.52
C LEU A 152 12.48 33.90 20.21
N HIS A 153 13.62 34.52 19.90
CA HIS A 153 13.81 35.19 18.62
C HIS A 153 13.85 34.15 17.48
N PRO A 154 13.07 34.33 16.40
CA PRO A 154 13.11 33.44 15.23
C PRO A 154 14.47 33.52 14.53
N ASP A 155 14.96 32.43 13.95
CA ASP A 155 16.21 32.49 13.17
C ASP A 155 15.94 33.07 11.78
N GLU A 156 14.73 32.86 11.27
CA GLU A 156 14.28 33.35 9.97
C GLU A 156 12.84 33.86 10.07
N GLY A 157 12.52 34.90 9.29
CA GLY A 157 11.18 35.47 9.19
C GLY A 157 10.86 36.60 10.16
N PRO A 158 9.59 37.05 10.22
CA PRO A 158 9.19 38.15 11.08
C PRO A 158 9.35 37.79 12.56
N ALA A 159 9.66 38.78 13.40
CA ALA A 159 9.74 38.62 14.86
C ALA A 159 8.36 38.46 15.52
N GLN A 160 7.30 38.87 14.82
CA GLN A 160 5.91 38.75 15.25
C GLN A 160 5.21 37.65 14.46
N MET A 161 4.32 36.93 15.14
CA MET A 161 3.48 35.91 14.51
C MET A 161 2.04 36.39 14.36
N THR A 162 1.30 35.81 13.42
CA THR A 162 -0.17 35.89 13.40
C THR A 162 -0.75 34.59 13.97
N GLN A 163 -1.80 34.68 14.79
CA GLN A 163 -2.40 33.48 15.41
C GLN A 163 -2.91 32.47 14.37
N ALA A 164 -3.47 32.96 13.25
CA ALA A 164 -3.94 32.15 12.13
C ALA A 164 -2.85 31.30 11.46
N LYS A 165 -1.59 31.72 11.48
CA LYS A 165 -0.47 31.03 10.81
C LYS A 165 0.51 30.35 11.78
N GLY A 166 0.62 30.85 13.01
CA GLY A 166 1.52 30.30 14.02
C GLY A 166 2.99 30.46 13.64
N VAL A 167 3.78 29.40 13.87
CA VAL A 167 5.25 29.38 13.66
C VAL A 167 5.66 28.14 12.88
N ILE A 168 6.87 28.09 12.34
CA ILE A 168 7.47 26.89 11.74
C ILE A 168 8.70 26.48 12.54
N VAL A 169 8.93 25.18 12.71
CA VAL A 169 10.14 24.66 13.36
C VAL A 169 10.88 23.69 12.43
N ILE A 170 12.02 24.11 11.91
CA ILE A 170 12.75 23.44 10.83
C ILE A 170 14.00 22.76 11.38
N GLY A 171 14.33 21.53 11.00
CA GLY A 171 15.60 20.95 11.47
C GLY A 171 16.07 19.70 10.77
N ALA A 172 17.36 19.46 10.92
CA ALA A 172 18.07 18.31 10.38
C ALA A 172 18.58 17.45 11.54
N THR A 173 18.08 16.23 11.66
CA THR A 173 18.48 15.29 12.71
C THR A 173 18.75 13.93 12.13
N ARG A 174 19.35 13.05 12.93
CA ARG A 174 19.29 11.61 12.67
C ARG A 174 17.83 11.14 12.66
N TRP A 175 17.63 9.94 12.12
CA TRP A 175 16.31 9.33 12.05
C TRP A 175 15.69 9.20 13.45
N VAL A 176 14.43 9.64 13.58
CA VAL A 176 13.65 9.60 14.82
C VAL A 176 12.39 8.78 14.55
N ASP A 177 12.15 7.76 15.37
CA ASP A 177 10.91 6.99 15.35
C ASP A 177 9.90 7.52 16.35
N ASN A 178 8.64 7.52 15.96
CA ASN A 178 7.51 7.82 16.84
C ASN A 178 6.91 6.49 17.29
N TYR A 179 6.83 6.26 18.60
CA TYR A 179 6.24 5.05 19.17
C TYR A 179 5.35 5.43 20.34
N ASN A 180 4.04 5.31 20.16
CA ASN A 180 3.06 5.64 21.18
C ASN A 180 2.53 4.36 21.80
N VAL A 181 2.48 4.32 23.13
CA VAL A 181 1.94 3.17 23.88
C VAL A 181 0.62 3.58 24.53
N PRO A 182 -0.53 3.04 24.12
CA PRO A 182 -1.79 3.36 24.76
C PRO A 182 -1.86 2.79 26.19
N VAL A 183 -2.24 3.63 27.14
CA VAL A 183 -2.51 3.24 28.53
C VAL A 183 -3.98 3.55 28.82
N PHE A 184 -4.79 2.49 28.96
CA PHE A 184 -6.20 2.60 29.32
C PHE A 184 -6.32 3.04 30.78
N SER A 185 -6.41 4.34 31.00
CA SER A 185 -6.53 4.95 32.32
C SER A 185 -7.11 6.34 32.20
N THR A 186 -8.12 6.62 33.01
CA THR A 186 -8.68 7.96 33.22
C THR A 186 -7.77 8.84 34.10
N ASN A 187 -6.75 8.27 34.75
CA ASN A 187 -5.80 8.99 35.59
C ASN A 187 -4.60 9.49 34.77
N VAL A 188 -4.79 10.61 34.07
CA VAL A 188 -3.74 11.28 33.27
C VAL A 188 -2.50 11.62 34.11
N ALA A 189 -2.65 11.90 35.41
CA ALA A 189 -1.53 12.21 36.29
C ALA A 189 -0.61 11.00 36.49
N ALA A 190 -1.18 9.78 36.60
CA ALA A 190 -0.41 8.54 36.63
C ALA A 190 0.36 8.34 35.31
N VAL A 191 -0.31 8.50 34.17
CA VAL A 191 0.34 8.33 32.86
C VAL A 191 1.44 9.38 32.62
N ARG A 192 1.29 10.61 33.14
CA ARG A 192 2.37 11.62 33.15
C ARG A 192 3.60 11.18 33.95
N ARG A 193 3.42 10.51 35.10
CA ARG A 193 4.53 9.94 35.88
C ARG A 193 5.22 8.81 35.12
N ILE A 194 4.45 7.91 34.51
CA ILE A 194 4.97 6.85 33.63
C ILE A 194 5.80 7.47 32.52
N ALA A 195 5.24 8.39 31.75
CA ALA A 195 5.94 9.05 30.65
C ALA A 195 7.24 9.73 31.10
N LYS A 196 7.23 10.40 32.27
CA LYS A 196 8.46 10.98 32.84
C LYS A 196 9.52 9.92 33.10
N ARG A 197 9.14 8.78 33.70
CA ARG A 197 10.05 7.68 34.06
C ARG A 197 10.52 6.87 32.84
N VAL A 198 9.74 6.82 31.75
CA VAL A 198 10.16 6.22 30.48
C VAL A 198 11.23 7.07 29.80
N GLY A 199 11.05 8.39 29.80
CA GLY A 199 11.96 9.31 29.12
C GLY A 199 13.33 9.37 29.79
N GLY A 200 14.40 9.45 28.98
CA GLY A 200 15.78 9.47 29.50
C GLY A 200 16.05 10.63 30.47
N ARG A 201 15.33 11.76 30.34
CA ARG A 201 15.41 12.88 31.30
C ARG A 201 14.86 12.57 32.68
N GLY A 202 13.94 11.62 32.81
CA GLY A 202 13.45 11.16 34.11
C GLY A 202 14.20 9.94 34.62
N GLY A 203 15.39 9.65 34.07
CA GLY A 203 16.21 8.49 34.45
C GLY A 203 15.81 7.18 33.75
N GLY A 204 14.93 7.26 32.75
CA GLY A 204 14.45 6.11 31.98
C GLY A 204 15.37 5.68 30.85
N LEU A 205 14.76 5.25 29.75
CA LEU A 205 15.48 4.76 28.58
C LEU A 205 16.30 5.89 27.93
N PRO A 206 17.60 5.67 27.67
CA PRO A 206 18.45 6.69 27.06
C PRO A 206 17.96 7.00 25.64
N SER A 207 18.09 8.26 25.21
CA SER A 207 17.66 8.72 23.88
C SER A 207 16.14 8.58 23.61
N VAL A 208 15.32 8.40 24.64
CA VAL A 208 13.85 8.44 24.54
C VAL A 208 13.33 9.76 25.13
N GLN A 209 12.51 10.46 24.36
CA GLN A 209 11.69 11.55 24.86
C GLN A 209 10.25 11.07 24.95
N ALA A 210 9.62 11.16 26.11
CA ALA A 210 8.27 10.67 26.33
C ALA A 210 7.37 11.75 26.95
N MET A 211 6.09 11.74 26.60
CA MET A 211 5.06 12.57 27.24
C MET A 211 3.72 11.82 27.28
N ALA A 212 2.84 12.21 28.20
CA ALA A 212 1.48 11.67 28.24
C ALA A 212 0.55 12.53 27.39
N LEU A 213 -0.24 11.90 26.51
CA LEU A 213 -1.22 12.56 25.65
C LEU A 213 -2.58 11.90 25.81
N ALA A 214 -3.61 12.70 26.09
CA ALA A 214 -4.97 12.19 26.13
C ALA A 214 -5.45 11.86 24.72
N TYR A 215 -6.00 10.67 24.53
CA TYR A 215 -6.52 10.15 23.27
C TYR A 215 -7.96 9.65 23.50
N GLY A 216 -8.96 10.47 23.17
CA GLY A 216 -10.36 10.18 23.54
C GLY A 216 -10.64 10.36 25.04
N GLU A 217 -11.74 9.78 25.53
CA GLU A 217 -12.21 9.94 26.92
C GLU A 217 -11.49 9.01 27.92
N ASP A 218 -11.14 7.79 27.50
CA ASP A 218 -10.66 6.72 28.41
C ASP A 218 -9.21 6.26 28.18
N VAL A 219 -8.54 6.79 27.15
CA VAL A 219 -7.18 6.37 26.79
C VAL A 219 -6.22 7.55 26.95
N THR A 220 -5.13 7.32 27.66
CA THR A 220 -3.98 8.24 27.67
C THR A 220 -2.77 7.49 27.16
N GLU A 221 -2.13 8.01 26.12
CA GLU A 221 -0.94 7.39 25.54
C GLU A 221 0.33 7.92 26.18
N VAL A 222 1.33 7.05 26.29
CA VAL A 222 2.73 7.46 26.48
C VAL A 222 3.35 7.61 25.10
N ALA A 223 3.32 8.84 24.58
CA ALA A 223 3.87 9.17 23.27
C ALA A 223 5.39 9.35 23.34
N CYS A 224 6.13 8.55 22.58
CA CYS A 224 7.59 8.55 22.61
C CYS A 224 8.22 8.94 21.26
N ASN A 225 9.27 9.76 21.33
CA ASN A 225 10.23 9.95 20.25
C ASN A 225 11.52 9.19 20.59
N LEU A 226 11.91 8.25 19.74
CA LEU A 226 13.15 7.48 19.85
C LEU A 226 14.22 8.19 19.03
N LEU A 227 15.11 8.93 19.70
CA LEU A 227 16.12 9.77 19.05
C LEU A 227 17.29 8.95 18.46
N ASP A 228 17.45 7.71 18.90
CA ASP A 228 18.43 6.75 18.40
C ASP A 228 17.81 5.33 18.40
N PRO A 229 16.96 5.01 17.39
CA PRO A 229 16.23 3.74 17.34
C PRO A 229 17.12 2.50 17.31
N ASN A 230 18.38 2.65 16.88
CA ASN A 230 19.37 1.57 16.89
C ASN A 230 19.79 1.16 18.31
N LYS A 231 19.63 2.04 19.31
CA LYS A 231 19.93 1.76 20.73
C LYS A 231 18.70 1.30 21.50
N VAL A 232 17.59 2.00 21.29
CA VAL A 232 16.31 1.75 21.98
C VAL A 232 15.20 1.71 20.95
N GLY A 233 14.72 0.49 20.68
CA GLY A 233 13.56 0.24 19.82
C GLY A 233 12.23 0.36 20.57
N GLY A 234 11.13 0.32 19.82
CA GLY A 234 9.77 0.39 20.34
C GLY A 234 9.44 -0.78 21.29
N ASP A 235 10.02 -1.95 21.07
CA ASP A 235 9.90 -3.13 21.94
C ASP A 235 10.35 -2.85 23.38
N LYS A 236 11.48 -2.16 23.56
CA LYS A 236 11.98 -1.77 24.89
C LYS A 236 11.10 -0.71 25.53
N VAL A 237 10.60 0.24 24.74
CA VAL A 237 9.67 1.27 25.22
C VAL A 237 8.36 0.65 25.67
N GLN A 238 7.80 -0.28 24.90
CA GLN A 238 6.60 -1.04 25.23
C GLN A 238 6.77 -1.76 26.58
N LEU A 239 7.85 -2.53 26.72
CA LEU A 239 8.13 -3.28 27.95
C LEU A 239 8.30 -2.36 29.16
N GLU A 240 8.96 -1.21 29.00
CA GLU A 240 9.17 -0.27 30.10
C GLU A 240 7.88 0.45 30.50
N VAL A 241 7.06 0.86 29.53
CA VAL A 241 5.72 1.42 29.80
C VAL A 241 4.86 0.40 30.54
N GLU A 242 4.83 -0.85 30.10
CA GLU A 242 4.07 -1.91 30.76
C GLU A 242 4.57 -2.19 32.18
N ARG A 243 5.89 -2.18 32.39
CA ARG A 243 6.50 -2.37 33.71
C ARG A 243 6.11 -1.24 34.67
N LEU A 244 6.23 0.01 34.23
CA LEU A 244 5.87 1.19 35.00
C LEU A 244 4.36 1.31 35.24
N ALA A 245 3.54 0.92 34.26
CA ALA A 245 2.09 0.87 34.42
C ALA A 245 1.68 -0.16 35.47
N ARG A 246 2.33 -1.33 35.52
CA ARG A 246 2.12 -2.31 36.59
C ARG A 246 2.51 -1.76 37.96
N GLU A 247 3.65 -1.09 38.08
CA GLU A 247 4.06 -0.46 39.35
C GLU A 247 3.09 0.62 39.82
N GLU A 248 2.66 1.51 38.91
CA GLU A 248 1.68 2.55 39.23
C GLU A 248 0.34 1.92 39.62
N ALA A 249 -0.11 0.87 38.93
CA ALA A 249 -1.29 0.11 39.33
C ALA A 249 -1.14 -0.52 40.72
N THR A 250 0.01 -1.12 41.06
CA THR A 250 0.27 -1.66 42.41
C THR A 250 0.25 -0.57 43.48
N SER A 251 0.81 0.62 43.20
CA SER A 251 0.76 1.77 44.11
C SER A 251 -0.64 2.39 44.27
N ILE A 252 -1.53 2.19 43.29
CA ILE A 252 -2.94 2.61 43.34
C ILE A 252 -3.79 1.53 44.05
N ILE A 253 -3.48 0.25 43.89
CA ILE A 253 -4.18 -0.88 44.52
C ILE A 253 -3.95 -0.90 46.04
N GLU A 254 -2.80 -0.44 46.54
CA GLU A 254 -2.61 -0.22 47.99
C GLU A 254 -3.54 0.85 48.57
N ALA A 255 -4.24 1.63 47.75
CA ALA A 255 -5.07 2.76 48.20
C ALA A 255 -6.59 2.51 48.22
N ASN A 256 -7.14 1.42 47.68
CA ASN A 256 -8.59 1.12 47.77
C ASN A 256 -8.91 -0.36 47.52
N TYR A 257 -9.40 -1.06 48.54
CA TYR A 257 -9.97 -2.41 48.45
C TYR A 257 -11.50 -2.34 48.49
N VAL A 258 -12.19 -2.75 47.41
CA VAL A 258 -13.54 -3.34 47.44
C VAL A 258 -13.68 -4.27 46.22
N GLU A 259 -14.08 -5.53 46.44
CA GLU A 259 -14.38 -6.55 45.42
C GLU A 259 -15.78 -6.38 44.81
N ALA A 260 -15.94 -6.59 43.49
CA ALA A 260 -17.15 -7.21 42.90
C ALA A 260 -17.00 -7.56 41.40
N ASP A 261 -17.20 -8.84 41.13
CA ASP A 261 -17.93 -9.53 40.04
C ASP A 261 -17.53 -9.47 38.55
N THR A 262 -17.84 -10.60 37.91
CA THR A 262 -17.29 -11.16 36.68
C THR A 262 -18.30 -11.12 35.53
N THR A 263 -17.86 -10.74 34.32
CA THR A 263 -18.17 -11.38 33.00
C THR A 263 -17.70 -10.52 31.80
N PHE A 264 -17.46 -11.19 30.65
CA PHE A 264 -17.29 -10.72 29.26
C PHE A 264 -15.91 -10.86 28.57
N SER A 265 -16.00 -11.34 27.32
CA SER A 265 -15.00 -12.06 26.51
C SER A 265 -14.29 -11.21 25.45
N SER A 266 -12.98 -11.48 25.30
CA SER A 266 -12.10 -11.29 24.13
C SER A 266 -11.35 -9.95 23.90
N ARG A 267 -10.04 -10.12 23.65
CA ARG A 267 -8.94 -9.20 23.24
C ARG A 267 -8.18 -8.45 24.36
N LYS A 268 -6.93 -8.89 24.58
CA LYS A 268 -5.85 -8.34 25.46
C LYS A 268 -5.78 -6.80 25.36
N LEU A 269 -5.65 -6.00 26.42
CA LEU A 269 -4.98 -6.18 27.72
C LEU A 269 -5.91 -6.43 28.91
N ARG A 270 -5.54 -7.38 29.78
CA ARG A 270 -5.85 -7.36 31.22
C ARG A 270 -4.55 -7.55 31.99
N CYS A 271 -4.18 -6.58 32.82
CA CYS A 271 -3.35 -6.87 34.00
C CYS A 271 -4.29 -7.34 35.10
N VAL A 272 -4.26 -8.64 35.42
CA VAL A 272 -4.68 -9.17 36.72
C VAL A 272 -3.59 -10.15 37.14
N ALA A 273 -3.11 -9.99 38.36
CA ALA A 273 -2.02 -10.76 38.94
C ALA A 273 -2.36 -12.25 39.13
N ALA A 274 -1.29 -13.05 39.25
CA ALA A 274 -1.20 -14.46 39.67
C ALA A 274 -1.57 -15.54 38.62
N GLU A 275 -0.57 -16.24 38.07
CA GLU A 275 -0.11 -17.55 38.59
C GLU A 275 1.04 -18.14 37.76
N THR A 276 2.02 -18.69 38.46
CA THR A 276 3.22 -19.40 38.02
C THR A 276 2.93 -20.78 37.41
N LYS A 277 3.66 -21.17 36.34
CA LYS A 277 4.33 -22.49 36.25
C LYS A 277 5.28 -22.62 35.05
N GLN A 278 6.26 -23.48 35.29
CA GLN A 278 7.59 -23.64 34.67
C GLN A 278 7.59 -24.69 33.54
N SER A 279 8.80 -24.98 32.99
CA SER A 279 9.19 -26.08 32.08
C SER A 279 9.00 -25.82 30.57
N ARG A 280 9.97 -26.04 29.66
CA ARG A 280 11.33 -26.64 29.66
C ARG A 280 12.05 -26.20 28.38
N ARG A 281 13.37 -25.96 28.46
CA ARG A 281 14.29 -25.85 27.30
C ARG A 281 14.65 -27.24 26.77
N SER A 282 14.83 -27.36 25.47
CA SER A 282 15.90 -28.21 24.91
C SER A 282 16.56 -27.48 23.73
N ALA A 283 17.88 -27.44 23.78
CA ALA A 283 18.77 -26.93 22.75
C ALA A 283 19.31 -28.12 21.94
N MET A 284 19.52 -27.94 20.65
CA MET A 284 20.54 -28.68 19.89
C MET A 284 21.14 -27.76 18.81
N ASP A 285 22.46 -27.69 18.86
CA ASP A 285 23.39 -27.04 17.93
C ASP A 285 23.73 -28.00 16.77
N PHE A 286 24.11 -27.48 15.59
CA PHE A 286 25.24 -27.96 14.76
C PHE A 286 25.37 -27.19 13.42
N SER A 287 26.38 -26.32 13.37
CA SER A 287 27.31 -25.84 12.32
C SER A 287 26.92 -25.65 10.82
N PRO A 288 27.61 -24.72 10.11
CA PRO A 288 27.11 -24.02 8.93
C PRO A 288 27.77 -24.48 7.61
N SER A 289 27.04 -24.32 6.50
CA SER A 289 27.51 -24.03 5.13
C SER A 289 26.57 -24.68 4.08
N PHE A 290 26.29 -23.95 3.00
CA PHE A 290 25.52 -24.34 1.80
C PHE A 290 23.98 -24.44 1.81
N LYS A 291 23.25 -24.28 2.93
CA LYS A 291 21.76 -24.30 2.92
C LYS A 291 21.05 -22.94 3.07
N ASN A 292 21.79 -21.84 3.23
CA ASN A 292 21.20 -20.55 3.64
C ASN A 292 20.45 -19.74 2.56
N LYS A 293 20.62 -20.04 1.26
CA LYS A 293 19.93 -19.24 0.21
C LYS A 293 18.48 -19.68 -0.08
N LYS A 294 18.14 -20.97 0.07
CA LYS A 294 16.75 -21.45 -0.09
C LYS A 294 15.84 -21.09 1.09
N LYS A 295 16.41 -20.91 2.29
CA LYS A 295 15.63 -20.56 3.50
C LYS A 295 15.25 -19.08 3.60
N SER A 296 16.02 -18.15 3.02
CA SER A 296 15.65 -16.72 3.04
C SER A 296 14.55 -16.37 2.03
N ALA A 297 14.46 -17.11 0.91
CA ALA A 297 13.40 -16.91 -0.09
C ALA A 297 11.99 -17.18 0.45
N ASN A 298 11.88 -18.11 1.41
CA ASN A 298 10.62 -18.48 2.05
C ASN A 298 10.19 -17.52 3.18
N GLN A 299 10.94 -16.43 3.41
CA GLN A 299 10.65 -15.45 4.47
C GLN A 299 10.11 -14.11 3.95
N SER A 300 10.20 -13.83 2.65
CA SER A 300 9.71 -12.58 2.03
C SER A 300 8.19 -12.59 1.84
N ILE A 301 7.55 -11.43 2.04
CA ILE A 301 6.14 -11.21 1.74
C ILE A 301 6.06 -10.57 0.36
N LEU A 302 5.58 -11.32 -0.64
CA LEU A 302 5.56 -10.91 -2.04
C LEU A 302 4.13 -10.94 -2.59
N LEU A 303 3.82 -10.02 -3.48
CA LEU A 303 2.60 -10.11 -4.29
C LEU A 303 2.98 -10.32 -5.75
N CYS A 304 2.16 -11.08 -6.44
CA CYS A 304 2.23 -11.26 -7.89
C CYS A 304 1.03 -10.57 -8.52
N CYS A 305 1.27 -9.57 -9.37
CA CYS A 305 0.22 -8.90 -10.13
C CYS A 305 0.28 -9.36 -11.59
N LYS A 306 -0.82 -9.88 -12.12
CA LYS A 306 -0.95 -10.21 -13.54
C LYS A 306 -1.80 -9.15 -14.22
N VAL A 307 -1.21 -8.43 -15.17
CA VAL A 307 -1.87 -7.36 -15.94
C VAL A 307 -2.12 -7.86 -17.35
N PHE A 308 -3.38 -7.86 -17.78
CA PHE A 308 -3.78 -8.30 -19.10
C PHE A 308 -4.14 -7.11 -19.99
N ILE A 309 -3.37 -6.93 -21.06
CA ILE A 309 -3.53 -5.85 -22.04
C ILE A 309 -4.10 -6.43 -23.34
N SER A 310 -5.12 -5.77 -23.89
CA SER A 310 -5.69 -6.06 -25.21
C SER A 310 -4.80 -5.49 -26.31
N GLU A 311 -3.59 -6.04 -26.48
CA GLU A 311 -2.64 -5.76 -27.56
C GLU A 311 -1.56 -6.84 -27.56
N SER A 312 -1.14 -7.34 -28.72
CA SER A 312 0.05 -8.21 -28.88
C SER A 312 0.69 -8.12 -30.28
N ARG A 313 0.18 -7.26 -31.16
CA ARG A 313 0.58 -7.14 -32.57
C ARG A 313 1.44 -5.89 -32.79
N ASN A 314 1.21 -4.83 -32.02
CA ASN A 314 1.97 -3.58 -32.06
C ASN A 314 3.11 -3.57 -31.02
N ASN A 315 4.31 -3.92 -31.46
CA ASN A 315 5.49 -3.97 -30.58
C ASN A 315 5.84 -2.61 -29.97
N ALA A 316 5.67 -1.50 -30.69
CA ALA A 316 5.98 -0.17 -30.15
C ALA A 316 5.05 0.22 -28.99
N ALA A 317 3.77 -0.19 -29.06
CA ALA A 317 2.83 -0.04 -27.96
C ALA A 317 3.25 -0.88 -26.74
N LEU A 318 3.60 -2.15 -26.94
CA LEU A 318 4.06 -3.03 -25.86
C LEU A 318 5.37 -2.53 -25.22
N ASP A 319 6.33 -2.08 -26.03
CA ASP A 319 7.59 -1.50 -25.56
C ASP A 319 7.36 -0.25 -24.71
N SER A 320 6.35 0.57 -25.05
CA SER A 320 5.96 1.73 -24.23
C SER A 320 5.44 1.30 -22.86
N ILE A 321 4.58 0.29 -22.81
CA ILE A 321 3.99 -0.25 -21.58
C ILE A 321 5.07 -0.91 -20.72
N GLU A 322 5.95 -1.71 -21.31
CA GLU A 322 7.06 -2.34 -20.58
C GLU A 322 8.08 -1.33 -20.05
N ARG A 323 8.37 -0.26 -20.81
CA ARG A 323 9.23 0.82 -20.32
C ARG A 323 8.63 1.49 -19.10
N ALA A 324 7.31 1.72 -19.09
CA ALA A 324 6.63 2.27 -17.92
C ALA A 324 6.78 1.36 -16.69
N ALA A 325 6.69 0.04 -16.89
CA ALA A 325 6.92 -0.93 -15.82
C ALA A 325 8.36 -0.89 -15.27
N ARG A 326 9.36 -0.72 -16.15
CA ARG A 326 10.79 -0.73 -15.82
C ARG A 326 11.29 0.55 -15.15
N LEU A 327 10.45 1.59 -15.02
CA LEU A 327 10.82 2.82 -14.30
C LEU A 327 11.04 2.57 -12.80
N ASP A 328 10.36 1.57 -12.25
CA ASP A 328 10.50 1.11 -10.88
C ASP A 328 11.41 -0.12 -10.84
N SER A 329 12.59 0.01 -10.23
CA SER A 329 13.55 -1.10 -10.10
C SER A 329 13.12 -2.17 -9.10
N GLU A 330 12.13 -1.88 -8.25
CA GLU A 330 11.67 -2.76 -7.18
C GLU A 330 10.53 -3.68 -7.64
N THR A 331 9.89 -3.36 -8.77
CA THR A 331 8.94 -4.23 -9.46
C THR A 331 9.59 -4.90 -10.67
N VAL A 332 9.43 -6.22 -10.77
CA VAL A 332 10.05 -7.00 -11.84
C VAL A 332 8.99 -7.69 -12.69
N ILE A 333 9.08 -7.53 -14.01
CA ILE A 333 8.39 -8.39 -14.97
C ILE A 333 9.11 -9.75 -14.98
N VAL A 334 8.52 -10.76 -14.35
CA VAL A 334 9.10 -12.12 -14.24
C VAL A 334 8.66 -13.04 -15.37
N ASN A 335 7.56 -12.70 -16.04
CA ASN A 335 7.04 -13.42 -17.19
C ASN A 335 6.21 -12.50 -18.08
N LYS A 336 6.23 -12.77 -19.38
CA LYS A 336 5.38 -12.13 -20.38
C LYS A 336 4.82 -13.25 -21.26
N PHE A 337 3.49 -13.29 -21.38
CA PHE A 337 2.81 -14.19 -22.30
C PHE A 337 2.13 -13.36 -23.37
N GLU A 338 2.49 -13.58 -24.63
CA GLU A 338 1.99 -12.86 -25.79
C GLU A 338 1.36 -13.84 -26.75
N ASP A 339 0.15 -13.54 -27.20
CA ASP A 339 -0.53 -14.34 -28.22
C ASP A 339 -1.11 -13.43 -29.30
N ARG A 340 -0.62 -13.59 -30.55
CA ARG A 340 -1.01 -12.76 -31.69
C ARG A 340 -2.42 -13.06 -32.19
N ALA A 341 -2.89 -14.30 -32.10
CA ALA A 341 -4.25 -14.68 -32.49
C ALA A 341 -5.26 -14.06 -31.53
N TYR A 342 -4.99 -14.15 -30.22
CA TYR A 342 -5.80 -13.53 -29.17
C TYR A 342 -5.79 -12.01 -29.24
N ASN A 343 -4.71 -11.44 -29.78
CA ASN A 343 -4.39 -10.03 -29.68
C ASN A 343 -4.37 -9.53 -28.22
N ARG A 344 -3.71 -10.31 -27.35
CA ARG A 344 -3.67 -10.08 -25.90
C ARG A 344 -2.30 -10.43 -25.33
N THR A 345 -1.80 -9.57 -24.44
CA THR A 345 -0.56 -9.77 -23.70
C THR A 345 -0.84 -9.80 -22.22
N ARG A 346 -0.20 -10.72 -21.50
CA ARG A 346 -0.19 -10.74 -20.04
C ARG A 346 1.22 -10.52 -19.51
N TYR A 347 1.35 -9.54 -18.64
CA TYR A 347 2.55 -9.29 -17.85
C TYR A 347 2.37 -9.86 -16.45
N THR A 348 3.35 -10.62 -15.99
CA THR A 348 3.42 -11.10 -14.60
C THR A 348 4.47 -10.27 -13.87
N LEU A 349 4.02 -9.44 -12.93
CA LEU A 349 4.82 -8.53 -12.13
C LEU A 349 4.95 -9.06 -10.71
N VAL A 350 6.11 -8.91 -10.09
CA VAL A 350 6.34 -9.26 -8.68
C VAL A 350 7.06 -8.14 -7.97
N SER A 351 6.60 -7.84 -6.75
CA SER A 351 7.32 -7.02 -5.78
C SER A 351 6.93 -7.40 -4.35
N TYR A 352 7.58 -6.77 -3.38
CA TYR A 352 7.30 -6.97 -1.96
C TYR A 352 6.15 -6.10 -1.45
N VAL A 353 5.69 -6.42 -0.25
CA VAL A 353 4.76 -5.60 0.53
C VAL A 353 5.46 -5.13 1.79
N VAL A 354 5.25 -3.86 2.12
CA VAL A 354 5.67 -3.27 3.39
C VAL A 354 4.49 -3.19 4.32
N HIS A 355 4.75 -3.56 5.56
CA HIS A 355 3.79 -3.46 6.66
C HIS A 355 4.23 -2.40 7.65
N ASP A 356 3.26 -1.79 8.31
CA ASP A 356 3.53 -0.98 9.49
C ASP A 356 3.87 -1.85 10.71
N ALA A 357 4.12 -1.20 11.86
CA ALA A 357 4.43 -1.89 13.12
C ALA A 357 3.28 -2.76 13.65
N THR A 358 2.06 -2.60 13.15
CA THR A 358 0.89 -3.41 13.51
C THR A 358 0.73 -4.65 12.63
N GLY A 359 1.54 -4.77 11.57
CA GLY A 359 1.41 -5.81 10.57
C GLY A 359 0.36 -5.51 9.50
N THR A 360 -0.06 -4.25 9.35
CA THR A 360 -1.00 -3.83 8.30
C THR A 360 -0.22 -3.46 7.05
N ALA A 361 -0.63 -3.94 5.88
CA ALA A 361 -0.02 -3.57 4.60
C ALA A 361 -0.23 -2.08 4.32
N ILE A 362 0.85 -1.37 4.04
CA ILE A 362 0.83 0.09 3.80
C ILE A 362 1.40 0.49 2.45
N TYR A 363 2.24 -0.34 1.84
CA TYR A 363 2.91 0.01 0.59
C TYR A 363 3.33 -1.22 -0.21
N SER A 364 3.21 -1.12 -1.54
CA SER A 364 3.87 -2.03 -2.48
C SER A 364 4.27 -1.25 -3.75
N PRO A 365 5.50 -1.42 -4.25
CA PRO A 365 5.95 -0.83 -5.53
C PRO A 365 5.04 -1.21 -6.73
N LEU A 366 4.35 -2.35 -6.63
CA LEU A 366 3.40 -2.80 -7.64
C LEU A 366 2.30 -1.77 -7.94
N GLN A 367 1.85 -0.98 -6.95
CA GLN A 367 0.77 -0.03 -7.15
C GLN A 367 1.15 1.02 -8.21
N GLN A 368 2.29 1.69 -8.02
CA GLN A 368 2.74 2.74 -8.95
C GLN A 368 3.14 2.16 -10.30
N THR A 369 3.77 0.97 -10.30
CA THR A 369 4.17 0.30 -11.53
C THR A 369 2.95 -0.06 -12.39
N VAL A 370 1.91 -0.62 -11.79
CA VAL A 370 0.66 -0.95 -12.49
C VAL A 370 -0.02 0.32 -13.00
N LEU A 371 -0.07 1.40 -12.22
CA LEU A 371 -0.64 2.68 -12.67
C LEU A 371 0.11 3.26 -13.88
N ALA A 372 1.44 3.20 -13.88
CA ALA A 372 2.26 3.66 -15.00
C ALA A 372 2.02 2.81 -16.25
N MET A 373 1.90 1.49 -16.10
CA MET A 373 1.56 0.59 -17.22
C MET A 373 0.17 0.86 -17.79
N VAL A 374 -0.82 1.09 -16.93
CA VAL A 374 -2.20 1.41 -17.32
C VAL A 374 -2.27 2.74 -18.05
N GLU A 375 -1.58 3.77 -17.54
CA GLU A 375 -1.46 5.08 -18.20
C GLU A 375 -0.84 4.94 -19.59
N ALA A 376 0.28 4.22 -19.69
CA ALA A 376 0.94 3.96 -20.96
C ALA A 376 0.01 3.22 -21.92
N ALA A 377 -0.70 2.18 -21.46
CA ALA A 377 -1.62 1.39 -22.28
C ALA A 377 -2.76 2.25 -22.83
N PHE A 378 -3.40 3.08 -22.00
CA PHE A 378 -4.44 4.01 -22.46
C PHE A 378 -3.93 5.10 -23.41
N GLY A 379 -2.63 5.40 -23.41
CA GLY A 379 -2.01 6.35 -24.32
C GLY A 379 -1.65 5.78 -25.69
N VAL A 380 -1.49 4.44 -25.81
CA VAL A 380 -0.95 3.81 -27.03
C VAL A 380 -1.88 2.77 -27.67
N VAL A 381 -2.92 2.32 -26.96
CA VAL A 381 -3.91 1.36 -27.48
C VAL A 381 -5.27 2.05 -27.56
N ASN A 382 -5.92 1.96 -28.71
CA ASN A 382 -7.32 2.32 -28.88
C ASN A 382 -8.16 1.05 -29.04
N LEU A 383 -9.03 0.79 -28.06
CA LEU A 383 -9.91 -0.38 -28.07
C LEU A 383 -10.85 -0.39 -29.27
N GLU A 384 -11.31 0.76 -29.78
CA GLU A 384 -12.22 0.84 -30.92
C GLU A 384 -11.66 0.18 -32.19
N LEU A 385 -10.33 0.20 -32.32
CA LEU A 385 -9.61 -0.38 -33.46
C LEU A 385 -9.15 -1.82 -33.19
N HIS A 386 -9.40 -2.34 -31.99
CA HIS A 386 -8.91 -3.65 -31.56
C HIS A 386 -9.83 -4.78 -32.02
N SER A 387 -9.22 -5.86 -32.55
CA SER A 387 -9.86 -7.14 -32.83
C SER A 387 -8.97 -8.32 -32.44
N GLY A 388 -9.55 -9.44 -32.00
CA GLY A 388 -8.80 -10.61 -31.56
C GLY A 388 -9.67 -11.85 -31.34
N ALA A 389 -9.03 -13.01 -31.27
CA ALA A 389 -9.69 -14.29 -31.01
C ALA A 389 -10.02 -14.51 -29.52
N HIS A 390 -9.58 -13.63 -28.61
CA HIS A 390 -9.91 -13.69 -27.19
C HIS A 390 -10.90 -12.57 -26.81
N PRO A 391 -11.93 -12.87 -25.98
CA PRO A 391 -12.82 -11.84 -25.47
C PRO A 391 -12.12 -10.80 -24.59
N ARG A 392 -12.69 -9.59 -24.56
CA ARG A 392 -12.21 -8.45 -23.77
C ARG A 392 -13.28 -7.39 -23.66
N LEU A 393 -13.18 -6.58 -22.62
CA LEU A 393 -14.05 -5.43 -22.35
C LEU A 393 -13.25 -4.12 -22.16
N GLY A 394 -11.92 -4.17 -22.16
CA GLY A 394 -11.07 -3.00 -21.97
C GLY A 394 -9.70 -3.12 -22.63
N VAL A 395 -9.02 -1.98 -22.78
CA VAL A 395 -7.59 -1.94 -23.11
C VAL A 395 -6.80 -2.68 -22.04
N VAL A 396 -7.10 -2.41 -20.78
CA VAL A 396 -6.62 -3.18 -19.63
C VAL A 396 -7.78 -4.06 -19.17
N ASP A 397 -7.86 -5.28 -19.70
CA ASP A 397 -9.03 -6.14 -19.52
C ASP A 397 -9.14 -6.68 -18.10
N ASP A 398 -8.02 -7.09 -17.51
CA ASP A 398 -8.01 -7.76 -16.20
C ASP A 398 -6.69 -7.45 -15.47
N ILE A 399 -6.78 -7.13 -14.18
CA ILE A 399 -5.66 -7.02 -13.26
C ILE A 399 -5.96 -7.94 -12.09
N VAL A 400 -5.12 -8.94 -11.86
CA VAL A 400 -5.33 -9.88 -10.76
C VAL A 400 -4.11 -9.95 -9.87
N ILE A 401 -4.33 -9.79 -8.57
CA ILE A 401 -3.29 -9.83 -7.56
C ILE A 401 -3.39 -11.15 -6.80
N HIS A 402 -2.27 -11.86 -6.74
CA HIS A 402 -2.13 -13.12 -6.05
C HIS A 402 -1.18 -12.98 -4.86
N PRO A 403 -1.52 -13.56 -3.70
CA PRO A 403 -0.54 -13.76 -2.65
C PRO A 403 0.58 -14.67 -3.17
N LEU A 404 1.82 -14.31 -2.86
CA LEU A 404 3.01 -15.06 -3.21
C LEU A 404 3.94 -15.19 -1.99
N ALA A 405 4.67 -16.30 -1.90
CA ALA A 405 5.49 -16.63 -0.74
C ALA A 405 4.67 -16.57 0.57
N ARG A 406 4.96 -15.64 1.48
CA ARG A 406 4.26 -15.50 2.77
C ARG A 406 3.07 -14.54 2.75
N ALA A 407 2.75 -13.93 1.61
CA ALA A 407 1.67 -12.96 1.56
C ALA A 407 0.31 -13.61 1.79
N SER A 408 -0.59 -12.83 2.40
CA SER A 408 -1.97 -13.22 2.62
C SER A 408 -2.89 -12.76 1.48
N LEU A 409 -4.05 -13.39 1.36
CA LEU A 409 -5.07 -12.95 0.40
C LEU A 409 -5.60 -11.54 0.74
N ASP A 410 -5.58 -11.17 2.02
CA ASP A 410 -5.99 -9.83 2.46
C ASP A 410 -5.03 -8.74 1.99
N GLU A 411 -3.73 -9.02 1.95
CA GLU A 411 -2.72 -8.12 1.37
C GLU A 411 -2.92 -7.95 -0.14
N ALA A 412 -3.23 -9.03 -0.85
CA ALA A 412 -3.57 -8.96 -2.27
C ALA A 412 -4.85 -8.15 -2.51
N ALA A 413 -5.87 -8.34 -1.67
CA ALA A 413 -7.13 -7.61 -1.75
C ALA A 413 -6.97 -6.12 -1.41
N TRP A 414 -6.14 -5.79 -0.43
CA TRP A 414 -5.77 -4.43 -0.10
C TRP A 414 -5.15 -3.72 -1.32
N LEU A 415 -4.13 -4.32 -1.94
CA LEU A 415 -3.47 -3.72 -3.10
C LEU A 415 -4.44 -3.60 -4.28
N ALA A 416 -5.29 -4.60 -4.51
CA ALA A 416 -6.25 -4.59 -5.61
C ALA A 416 -7.26 -3.43 -5.47
N LYS A 417 -7.76 -3.18 -4.25
CA LYS A 417 -8.65 -2.04 -3.96
C LYS A 417 -7.93 -0.70 -4.11
N ALA A 418 -6.69 -0.59 -3.64
CA ALA A 418 -5.89 0.62 -3.79
C ALA A 418 -5.65 0.97 -5.27
N VAL A 419 -5.24 -0.01 -6.08
CA VAL A 419 -5.07 0.13 -7.53
C VAL A 419 -6.40 0.49 -8.21
N ALA A 420 -7.51 -0.11 -7.81
CA ALA A 420 -8.82 0.19 -8.36
C ALA A 420 -9.26 1.64 -8.11
N ALA A 421 -9.11 2.13 -6.88
CA ALA A 421 -9.44 3.51 -6.52
C ALA A 421 -8.59 4.50 -7.33
N ASP A 422 -7.29 4.24 -7.47
CA ASP A 422 -6.40 5.10 -8.26
C ASP A 422 -6.74 5.07 -9.75
N ILE A 423 -7.01 3.89 -10.34
CA ILE A 423 -7.36 3.78 -11.77
C ILE A 423 -8.69 4.48 -12.05
N GLY A 424 -9.71 4.21 -11.24
CA GLY A 424 -11.05 4.78 -11.41
C GLY A 424 -11.03 6.31 -11.27
N SER A 425 -10.33 6.83 -10.27
CA SER A 425 -10.24 8.27 -10.03
C SER A 425 -9.33 8.99 -11.02
N ARG A 426 -8.16 8.44 -11.36
CA ARG A 426 -7.17 9.11 -12.24
C ARG A 426 -7.54 9.04 -13.71
N PHE A 427 -7.98 7.88 -14.18
CA PHE A 427 -8.22 7.66 -15.61
C PHE A 427 -9.68 7.78 -16.00
N GLN A 428 -10.59 7.96 -15.03
CA GLN A 428 -12.02 8.15 -15.26
C GLN A 428 -12.61 7.01 -16.11
N VAL A 429 -12.28 5.77 -15.75
CA VAL A 429 -12.81 4.54 -16.38
C VAL A 429 -13.60 3.72 -15.36
N PRO A 430 -14.65 2.99 -15.77
CA PRO A 430 -15.37 2.10 -14.89
C PRO A 430 -14.48 0.93 -14.45
N VAL A 431 -14.40 0.67 -13.15
CA VAL A 431 -13.62 -0.42 -12.58
C VAL A 431 -14.52 -1.38 -11.80
N PHE A 432 -14.46 -2.66 -12.14
CA PHE A 432 -15.20 -3.73 -11.48
C PHE A 432 -14.27 -4.60 -10.64
N LEU A 433 -14.54 -4.63 -9.34
CA LEU A 433 -13.84 -5.48 -8.39
C LEU A 433 -14.39 -6.91 -8.41
N TYR A 434 -13.54 -7.91 -8.19
CA TYR A 434 -13.99 -9.30 -8.05
C TYR A 434 -13.19 -10.09 -7.00
N ALA A 435 -13.69 -11.28 -6.67
CA ALA A 435 -13.13 -12.19 -5.68
C ALA A 435 -12.89 -11.46 -4.34
N ALA A 436 -11.74 -11.65 -3.68
CA ALA A 436 -11.47 -11.07 -2.35
C ALA A 436 -11.43 -9.52 -2.36
N ALA A 437 -11.26 -8.89 -3.51
CA ALA A 437 -11.33 -7.44 -3.64
C ALA A 437 -12.78 -6.93 -3.64
N HIS A 438 -13.75 -7.74 -4.06
CA HIS A 438 -15.16 -7.35 -4.10
C HIS A 438 -15.83 -7.48 -2.72
N PRO A 439 -16.69 -6.53 -2.30
CA PRO A 439 -17.35 -6.56 -0.98
C PRO A 439 -18.11 -7.86 -0.67
N THR A 440 -18.73 -8.46 -1.69
CA THR A 440 -19.49 -9.72 -1.56
C THR A 440 -18.76 -10.96 -2.10
N GLY A 441 -17.50 -10.83 -2.51
CA GLY A 441 -16.75 -11.97 -3.07
C GLY A 441 -17.20 -12.40 -4.47
N LYS A 442 -17.83 -11.52 -5.26
CA LYS A 442 -18.42 -11.84 -6.58
C LYS A 442 -17.36 -12.42 -7.52
N ALA A 443 -17.71 -13.52 -8.20
CA ALA A 443 -16.79 -14.19 -9.12
C ALA A 443 -16.64 -13.43 -10.45
N LEU A 444 -15.43 -13.43 -11.01
CA LEU A 444 -15.11 -12.76 -12.27
C LEU A 444 -15.97 -13.23 -13.44
N ASP A 445 -16.25 -14.54 -13.53
CA ASP A 445 -17.05 -15.09 -14.61
C ASP A 445 -18.52 -14.68 -14.53
N THR A 446 -19.03 -14.37 -13.33
CA THR A 446 -20.36 -13.78 -13.15
C THR A 446 -20.41 -12.36 -13.69
N ILE A 447 -19.47 -11.49 -13.27
CA ILE A 447 -19.38 -10.11 -13.76
C ILE A 447 -19.21 -10.09 -15.29
N ARG A 448 -18.28 -10.89 -15.82
CA ARG A 448 -18.06 -11.02 -17.26
C ARG A 448 -19.33 -11.42 -18.03
N ARG A 449 -20.20 -12.26 -17.48
CA ARG A 449 -21.45 -12.66 -18.14
C ARG A 449 -22.47 -11.53 -18.16
N GLU A 450 -22.62 -10.83 -17.05
CA GLU A 450 -23.51 -9.67 -16.95
C GLU A 450 -23.04 -8.55 -17.89
N LEU A 451 -21.72 -8.44 -18.08
CA LEU A 451 -21.11 -7.49 -18.99
C LEU A 451 -20.91 -8.01 -20.43
N GLY A 452 -21.55 -9.14 -20.80
CA GLY A 452 -21.57 -9.60 -22.20
C GLY A 452 -20.26 -10.19 -22.75
N TYR A 453 -19.23 -10.42 -21.91
CA TYR A 453 -17.88 -10.86 -22.29
C TYR A 453 -17.85 -12.10 -23.21
N TYR A 454 -18.70 -13.09 -22.96
CA TYR A 454 -18.64 -14.40 -23.63
C TYR A 454 -19.44 -14.47 -24.94
N ARG A 455 -19.92 -13.34 -25.47
CA ARG A 455 -20.64 -13.27 -26.74
C ARG A 455 -19.73 -12.64 -27.79
N PRO A 456 -19.29 -13.40 -28.82
CA PRO A 456 -18.57 -12.82 -29.96
C PRO A 456 -19.36 -11.68 -30.57
N ASN A 457 -18.68 -10.58 -30.89
CA ASN A 457 -19.28 -9.34 -31.37
C ASN A 457 -18.64 -8.85 -32.68
N PHE A 458 -17.82 -9.69 -33.33
CA PHE A 458 -17.15 -9.41 -34.59
C PHE A 458 -17.29 -10.57 -35.57
N MET A 459 -16.68 -10.45 -36.76
CA MET A 459 -16.77 -11.45 -37.83
C MET A 459 -16.42 -12.86 -37.33
N GLY A 460 -17.31 -13.82 -37.57
CA GLY A 460 -17.12 -15.21 -37.19
C GLY A 460 -17.07 -15.42 -35.68
N ASN A 461 -15.94 -15.95 -35.19
CA ASN A 461 -15.72 -16.29 -33.77
C ASN A 461 -14.75 -15.31 -33.09
N GLN A 462 -14.59 -14.11 -33.63
CA GLN A 462 -13.71 -13.08 -33.07
C GLN A 462 -14.49 -12.07 -32.23
N TRP A 463 -13.73 -11.29 -31.46
CA TRP A 463 -14.25 -10.14 -30.77
C TRP A 463 -13.61 -8.85 -31.33
N ALA A 464 -14.33 -7.73 -31.33
CA ALA A 464 -13.92 -6.36 -31.69
C ALA A 464 -14.34 -5.38 -30.58
N GLY A 465 -13.54 -4.33 -30.35
CA GLY A 465 -13.93 -3.12 -29.63
C GLY A 465 -14.69 -3.24 -28.30
N TRP A 466 -15.34 -2.12 -27.94
CA TRP A 466 -16.41 -2.06 -26.94
C TRP A 466 -17.76 -2.17 -27.66
N THR A 467 -18.64 -3.09 -27.23
CA THR A 467 -19.96 -3.30 -27.87
C THR A 467 -21.11 -3.39 -26.88
N MET A 468 -20.90 -2.87 -25.66
CA MET A 468 -21.91 -2.84 -24.61
C MET A 468 -22.60 -1.45 -24.62
N PRO A 469 -23.84 -1.34 -24.08
CA PRO A 469 -24.57 -0.07 -24.07
C PRO A 469 -23.78 1.05 -23.38
N GLU A 470 -24.10 2.30 -23.71
CA GLU A 470 -23.47 3.49 -23.09
C GLU A 470 -23.63 3.53 -21.56
N SER A 471 -24.63 2.81 -21.03
CA SER A 471 -24.87 2.60 -19.61
C SER A 471 -24.59 1.14 -19.20
N LEU A 472 -23.89 0.96 -18.08
CA LEU A 472 -23.59 -0.36 -17.53
C LEU A 472 -24.84 -0.98 -16.86
N PRO A 473 -25.02 -2.30 -16.94
CA PRO A 473 -26.11 -3.01 -16.27
C PRO A 473 -25.95 -3.04 -14.74
N GLU A 474 -24.74 -2.80 -14.25
CA GLU A 474 -24.38 -2.72 -12.83
C GLU A 474 -23.44 -1.53 -12.63
N MET A 475 -23.57 -0.86 -11.48
CA MET A 475 -22.67 0.23 -11.13
C MET A 475 -21.25 -0.28 -10.92
N PRO A 476 -20.22 0.36 -11.49
CA PRO A 476 -18.85 0.01 -11.21
C PRO A 476 -18.52 0.27 -9.74
N ASN A 477 -17.54 -0.46 -9.21
CA ASN A 477 -17.09 -0.27 -7.83
C ASN A 477 -16.28 1.01 -7.67
N GLU A 478 -15.49 1.37 -8.69
CA GLU A 478 -14.70 2.60 -8.73
C GLU A 478 -14.83 3.27 -10.11
N GLY A 479 -14.66 4.59 -10.15
CA GLY A 479 -14.75 5.38 -11.38
C GLY A 479 -16.18 5.67 -11.85
N PRO A 480 -16.34 6.36 -12.99
CA PRO A 480 -17.64 6.78 -13.50
C PRO A 480 -18.43 5.60 -14.09
N ASN A 481 -19.76 5.74 -14.16
CA ASN A 481 -20.63 4.79 -14.87
C ASN A 481 -20.57 4.92 -16.40
N GLN A 482 -19.94 5.99 -16.89
CA GLN A 482 -19.79 6.24 -18.33
C GLN A 482 -18.55 5.52 -18.85
N ILE A 483 -18.72 4.79 -19.95
CA ILE A 483 -17.61 4.07 -20.58
C ILE A 483 -17.00 4.92 -21.69
N SER A 484 -15.67 5.01 -21.72
CA SER A 484 -14.93 5.52 -22.88
C SER A 484 -14.76 4.39 -23.92
N PRO A 485 -15.29 4.50 -25.15
CA PRO A 485 -15.15 3.46 -26.17
C PRO A 485 -13.70 3.07 -26.46
N ALA A 486 -12.78 4.04 -26.41
CA ALA A 486 -11.35 3.83 -26.65
C ALA A 486 -10.63 3.08 -25.51
N ARG A 487 -11.18 3.08 -24.29
CA ARG A 487 -10.56 2.47 -23.11
C ARG A 487 -11.29 1.23 -22.60
N GLY A 488 -12.62 1.21 -22.72
CA GLY A 488 -13.50 0.20 -22.16
C GLY A 488 -13.57 0.25 -20.63
N ILE A 489 -13.71 -0.93 -20.01
CA ILE A 489 -13.74 -1.10 -18.54
C ILE A 489 -12.49 -1.84 -18.06
N VAL A 490 -12.19 -1.72 -16.76
CA VAL A 490 -11.11 -2.47 -16.13
C VAL A 490 -11.68 -3.42 -15.08
N MET A 491 -11.31 -4.70 -15.13
CA MET A 491 -11.65 -5.66 -14.08
C MET A 491 -10.44 -5.84 -13.17
N ILE A 492 -10.62 -5.76 -11.85
CA ILE A 492 -9.53 -5.89 -10.88
C ILE A 492 -9.93 -6.83 -9.75
N GLY A 493 -9.06 -7.77 -9.40
CA GLY A 493 -9.38 -8.74 -8.36
C GLY A 493 -8.19 -9.21 -7.56
N ALA A 494 -8.51 -9.88 -6.46
CA ALA A 494 -7.53 -10.55 -5.62
C ALA A 494 -7.99 -11.98 -5.34
N ARG A 495 -7.12 -12.95 -5.58
CA ARG A 495 -7.45 -14.37 -5.42
C ARG A 495 -6.22 -15.23 -5.17
N GLN A 496 -6.45 -16.43 -4.64
CA GLN A 496 -5.44 -17.47 -4.56
C GLN A 496 -4.85 -17.80 -5.93
N TRP A 497 -3.68 -18.44 -5.94
CA TRP A 497 -2.95 -18.73 -7.17
C TRP A 497 -3.79 -19.53 -8.19
N VAL A 498 -3.78 -19.07 -9.43
CA VAL A 498 -4.44 -19.75 -10.56
C VAL A 498 -3.41 -20.18 -11.60
N SER A 499 -3.60 -21.38 -12.15
CA SER A 499 -2.78 -21.88 -13.26
C SER A 499 -3.55 -21.77 -14.58
N LEU A 500 -2.86 -21.35 -15.64
CA LEU A 500 -3.42 -21.27 -16.99
C LEU A 500 -2.79 -22.35 -17.85
N TYR A 501 -3.61 -23.25 -18.38
CA TYR A 501 -3.19 -24.41 -19.14
C TYR A 501 -4.03 -24.51 -20.42
N ASN A 502 -3.40 -24.42 -21.57
CA ASN A 502 -4.08 -24.45 -22.86
C ASN A 502 -3.84 -25.79 -23.54
N ILE A 503 -4.87 -26.33 -24.18
CA ILE A 503 -4.82 -27.64 -24.85
C ILE A 503 -5.23 -27.46 -26.32
N PRO A 504 -4.29 -27.58 -27.28
CA PRO A 504 -4.61 -27.53 -28.70
C PRO A 504 -5.44 -28.75 -29.13
N ILE A 505 -6.43 -28.49 -29.99
CA ILE A 505 -7.26 -29.49 -30.67
C ILE A 505 -7.03 -29.32 -32.17
N MET A 506 -6.65 -30.40 -32.85
CA MET A 506 -6.34 -30.41 -34.29
C MET A 506 -7.62 -30.42 -35.13
N SER A 507 -8.43 -29.38 -34.95
CA SER A 507 -9.71 -29.20 -35.61
C SER A 507 -10.07 -27.72 -35.72
N THR A 508 -10.63 -27.35 -36.87
CA THR A 508 -11.23 -26.04 -37.11
C THR A 508 -12.70 -25.99 -36.66
N ASP A 509 -13.27 -27.10 -36.17
CA ASP A 509 -14.65 -27.14 -35.70
C ASP A 509 -14.78 -26.53 -34.30
N VAL A 510 -15.00 -25.22 -34.31
CA VAL A 510 -15.23 -24.41 -33.10
C VAL A 510 -16.46 -24.87 -32.33
N SER A 511 -17.46 -25.46 -32.98
CA SER A 511 -18.68 -25.93 -32.30
C SER A 511 -18.37 -27.14 -31.42
N SER A 512 -17.57 -28.07 -31.94
CA SER A 512 -17.05 -29.22 -31.20
C SER A 512 -16.15 -28.79 -30.06
N ALA A 513 -15.18 -27.91 -30.31
CA ALA A 513 -14.32 -27.35 -29.26
C ALA A 513 -15.13 -26.65 -28.15
N ARG A 514 -16.20 -25.91 -28.50
CA ARG A 514 -17.10 -25.27 -27.52
C ARG A 514 -17.86 -26.28 -26.66
N ARG A 515 -18.32 -27.40 -27.23
CA ARG A 515 -18.98 -28.47 -26.47
C ARG A 515 -18.00 -29.11 -25.49
N ILE A 516 -16.81 -29.46 -25.96
CA ILE A 516 -15.73 -30.01 -25.13
C ILE A 516 -15.39 -29.03 -23.99
N ALA A 517 -15.12 -27.75 -24.30
CA ALA A 517 -14.87 -26.73 -23.29
C ALA A 517 -15.98 -26.73 -22.22
N ARG A 518 -17.25 -26.66 -22.64
CA ARG A 518 -18.38 -26.66 -21.71
C ARG A 518 -18.38 -27.90 -20.80
N MET A 519 -18.16 -29.10 -21.35
CA MET A 519 -18.16 -30.36 -20.60
C MET A 519 -16.95 -30.54 -19.68
N VAL A 520 -15.85 -29.84 -19.93
CA VAL A 520 -14.68 -29.80 -19.05
C VAL A 520 -14.87 -28.79 -17.91
N SER A 521 -15.53 -27.67 -18.19
CA SER A 521 -15.77 -26.59 -17.23
C SER A 521 -16.69 -27.01 -16.09
N ALA A 522 -16.38 -26.58 -14.87
CA ALA A 522 -17.21 -26.80 -13.68
C ALA A 522 -18.67 -26.39 -13.93
N ARG A 523 -18.89 -25.27 -14.62
CA ARG A 523 -20.23 -24.76 -14.93
C ARG A 523 -21.03 -25.70 -15.82
N GLY A 524 -20.38 -26.47 -16.70
CA GLY A 524 -21.05 -27.44 -17.56
C GLY A 524 -21.14 -28.84 -16.94
N GLY A 525 -20.87 -28.98 -15.64
CA GLY A 525 -20.87 -30.27 -14.94
C GLY A 525 -19.56 -31.04 -15.06
N GLY A 526 -18.49 -30.39 -15.53
CA GLY A 526 -17.16 -30.98 -15.66
C GLY A 526 -16.36 -30.96 -14.37
N LEU A 527 -15.05 -30.71 -14.49
CA LEU A 527 -14.13 -30.72 -13.36
C LEU A 527 -14.40 -29.54 -12.42
N PRO A 528 -14.44 -29.75 -11.09
CA PRO A 528 -14.66 -28.68 -10.13
C PRO A 528 -13.51 -27.67 -10.20
N THR A 529 -13.78 -26.38 -9.94
CA THR A 529 -12.78 -25.30 -9.94
C THR A 529 -12.05 -25.07 -11.27
N VAL A 530 -12.49 -25.71 -12.37
CA VAL A 530 -11.95 -25.48 -13.71
C VAL A 530 -12.91 -24.61 -14.51
N GLN A 531 -12.37 -23.56 -15.13
CA GLN A 531 -13.06 -22.75 -16.12
C GLN A 531 -12.35 -22.95 -17.46
N THR A 532 -13.11 -23.09 -18.54
CA THR A 532 -12.55 -23.28 -19.88
C THR A 532 -13.27 -22.41 -20.90
N MET A 533 -12.57 -22.16 -22.01
CA MET A 533 -13.11 -21.49 -23.17
C MET A 533 -12.46 -22.08 -24.42
N ALA A 534 -13.28 -22.32 -25.45
CA ALA A 534 -12.77 -22.68 -26.76
C ALA A 534 -12.38 -21.42 -27.52
N LEU A 535 -11.14 -21.38 -28.01
CA LEU A 535 -10.60 -20.27 -28.77
C LEU A 535 -10.08 -20.76 -30.12
N VAL A 536 -10.14 -19.87 -31.11
CA VAL A 536 -9.66 -20.15 -32.46
C VAL A 536 -8.22 -19.69 -32.57
N HIS A 537 -7.37 -20.55 -33.09
CA HIS A 537 -5.95 -20.27 -33.30
C HIS A 537 -5.57 -20.66 -34.73
N GLU A 538 -5.64 -19.69 -35.65
CA GLU A 538 -5.36 -19.89 -37.09
C GLU A 538 -6.07 -21.14 -37.66
N ASP A 539 -5.32 -22.21 -37.91
CA ASP A 539 -5.80 -23.47 -38.51
C ASP A 539 -6.28 -24.52 -37.49
N SER A 540 -6.35 -24.16 -36.20
CA SER A 540 -6.77 -25.05 -35.12
C SER A 540 -7.65 -24.35 -34.09
N THR A 541 -8.11 -25.12 -33.11
CA THR A 541 -8.80 -24.60 -31.93
C THR A 541 -8.03 -25.01 -30.69
N GLU A 542 -8.25 -24.30 -29.60
CA GLU A 542 -7.69 -24.69 -28.32
C GLU A 542 -8.70 -24.52 -27.19
N ILE A 543 -8.56 -25.37 -26.18
CA ILE A 543 -9.29 -25.24 -24.93
C ILE A 543 -8.38 -24.51 -23.95
N ALA A 544 -8.60 -23.20 -23.82
CA ALA A 544 -7.93 -22.40 -22.81
C ALA A 544 -8.54 -22.70 -21.44
N CYS A 545 -7.74 -23.23 -20.52
CA CYS A 545 -8.21 -23.64 -19.20
C CYS A 545 -7.61 -22.75 -18.11
N MET A 546 -8.47 -22.25 -17.23
CA MET A 546 -8.11 -21.61 -15.98
C MET A 546 -8.44 -22.56 -14.83
N LEU A 547 -7.38 -23.02 -14.16
CA LEU A 547 -7.45 -23.89 -12.99
C LEU A 547 -7.46 -22.97 -11.77
N LEU A 548 -8.64 -22.77 -11.18
CA LEU A 548 -8.84 -21.82 -10.08
C LEU A 548 -8.21 -22.33 -8.78
N GLU A 549 -8.13 -23.65 -8.62
CA GLU A 549 -7.51 -24.32 -7.47
C GLU A 549 -6.61 -25.47 -7.97
N PRO A 550 -5.40 -25.16 -8.49
CA PRO A 550 -4.54 -26.15 -9.15
C PRO A 550 -4.05 -27.27 -8.21
N ASN A 551 -4.14 -27.07 -6.89
CA ASN A 551 -3.84 -28.10 -5.89
C ASN A 551 -4.95 -29.17 -5.78
N GLN A 552 -6.18 -28.88 -6.21
CA GLN A 552 -7.28 -29.85 -6.24
C GLN A 552 -7.38 -30.57 -7.58
N VAL A 553 -7.33 -29.79 -8.67
CA VAL A 553 -7.40 -30.29 -10.05
C VAL A 553 -6.18 -29.80 -10.82
N GLY A 554 -5.24 -30.73 -11.06
CA GLY A 554 -4.04 -30.49 -11.84
C GLY A 554 -4.28 -30.54 -13.35
N ALA A 555 -3.29 -30.05 -14.11
CA ALA A 555 -3.34 -30.02 -15.58
C ALA A 555 -3.42 -31.41 -16.21
N ASP A 556 -2.89 -32.44 -15.54
CA ASP A 556 -2.99 -33.84 -15.93
C ASP A 556 -4.46 -34.29 -16.02
N LYS A 557 -5.27 -34.00 -15.00
CA LYS A 557 -6.70 -34.34 -15.00
C LYS A 557 -7.48 -33.59 -16.07
N VAL A 558 -7.13 -32.31 -16.30
CA VAL A 558 -7.74 -31.49 -17.34
C VAL A 558 -7.40 -32.04 -18.73
N GLN A 559 -6.12 -32.37 -18.96
CA GLN A 559 -5.63 -32.99 -20.21
C GLN A 559 -6.39 -34.29 -20.50
N THR A 560 -6.41 -35.24 -19.57
CA THR A 560 -7.11 -36.53 -19.76
C THR A 560 -8.59 -36.34 -20.02
N ARG A 561 -9.24 -35.36 -19.38
CA ARG A 561 -10.66 -35.09 -19.61
C ARG A 561 -10.92 -34.53 -21.00
N VAL A 562 -10.06 -33.64 -21.50
CA VAL A 562 -10.16 -33.11 -22.87
C VAL A 562 -9.91 -34.22 -23.89
N GLU A 563 -8.86 -35.02 -23.72
CA GLU A 563 -8.53 -36.16 -24.60
C GLU A 563 -9.70 -37.15 -24.71
N MET A 564 -10.32 -37.51 -23.59
CA MET A 564 -11.48 -38.40 -23.57
C MET A 564 -12.67 -37.82 -24.37
N LEU A 565 -13.03 -36.56 -24.12
CA LEU A 565 -14.16 -35.90 -24.78
C LEU A 565 -13.90 -35.65 -26.27
N ALA A 566 -12.66 -35.34 -26.63
CA ALA A 566 -12.27 -35.17 -28.01
C ALA A 566 -12.29 -36.51 -28.77
N ALA A 567 -11.82 -37.60 -28.15
CA ALA A 567 -11.89 -38.94 -28.74
C ALA A 567 -13.34 -39.40 -28.99
N GLU A 568 -14.28 -39.06 -28.10
CA GLU A 568 -15.72 -39.30 -28.31
C GLU A 568 -16.26 -38.55 -29.54
N GLU A 569 -15.70 -37.40 -29.88
CA GLU A 569 -16.04 -36.61 -31.07
C GLU A 569 -15.12 -36.90 -32.28
N GLY A 570 -14.19 -37.85 -32.18
CA GLY A 570 -13.25 -38.22 -33.25
C GLY A 570 -12.19 -37.15 -33.54
N LEU A 571 -11.82 -36.34 -32.55
CA LEU A 571 -10.85 -35.26 -32.67
C LEU A 571 -9.52 -35.61 -32.01
N ASP A 572 -8.42 -35.23 -32.67
CA ASP A 572 -7.07 -35.37 -32.15
C ASP A 572 -6.68 -34.17 -31.25
N VAL A 573 -6.04 -34.46 -30.13
CA VAL A 573 -5.65 -33.49 -29.10
C VAL A 573 -4.15 -33.52 -28.92
N GLU A 574 -3.52 -32.35 -28.90
CA GLU A 574 -2.10 -32.24 -28.58
C GLU A 574 -1.87 -32.14 -27.06
N LYS A 575 -0.62 -32.34 -26.65
CA LYS A 575 -0.23 -32.10 -25.27
C LYS A 575 -0.38 -30.61 -24.96
N GLY A 576 -1.16 -30.30 -23.93
CA GLY A 576 -1.31 -28.93 -23.47
C GLY A 576 -0.04 -28.35 -22.84
N TYR A 577 -0.08 -27.03 -22.64
CA TYR A 577 1.04 -26.25 -22.14
C TYR A 577 0.58 -25.19 -21.13
N PHE A 578 1.43 -24.87 -20.16
CA PHE A 578 1.19 -23.75 -19.26
C PHE A 578 1.58 -22.44 -19.94
N THR A 579 0.72 -21.42 -19.82
CA THR A 579 1.06 -20.08 -20.32
C THR A 579 1.85 -19.27 -19.27
N ASP A 580 1.95 -19.76 -18.03
CA ASP A 580 2.66 -19.12 -16.92
C ASP A 580 3.60 -20.06 -16.18
N SER A 581 4.49 -19.49 -15.37
CA SER A 581 5.36 -20.26 -14.46
C SER A 581 4.64 -20.60 -13.14
N SER A 582 5.13 -21.61 -12.43
CA SER A 582 4.62 -21.94 -11.08
C SER A 582 4.94 -20.82 -10.07
N PRO A 583 4.23 -20.75 -8.92
CA PRO A 583 4.54 -19.79 -7.86
C PRO A 583 6.02 -19.83 -7.44
N GLU A 584 6.58 -21.03 -7.28
CA GLU A 584 7.94 -21.25 -6.82
C GLU A 584 8.95 -20.75 -7.86
N MET A 585 8.72 -21.06 -9.13
CA MET A 585 9.56 -20.57 -10.24
C MET A 585 9.49 -19.05 -10.35
N ILE A 586 8.33 -18.44 -10.07
CA ILE A 586 8.15 -16.99 -10.10
C ILE A 586 8.92 -16.32 -8.97
N VAL A 587 8.85 -16.85 -7.75
CA VAL A 587 9.66 -16.37 -6.62
C VAL A 587 11.14 -16.51 -6.94
N GLU A 588 11.57 -17.64 -7.49
CA GLU A 588 12.97 -17.87 -7.86
C GLU A 588 13.45 -16.88 -8.93
N LYS A 589 12.67 -16.67 -10.00
CA LYS A 589 12.96 -15.68 -11.05
C LYS A 589 13.06 -14.27 -10.47
N TYR A 590 12.11 -13.88 -9.63
CA TYR A 590 12.14 -12.58 -8.95
C TYR A 590 13.43 -12.40 -8.15
N MET A 591 13.77 -13.38 -7.29
CA MET A 591 14.95 -13.33 -6.44
C MET A 591 16.26 -13.29 -7.25
N ASN A 592 16.34 -14.04 -8.35
CA ASN A 592 17.51 -14.02 -9.24
C ASN A 592 17.66 -12.66 -9.93
N LEU A 593 16.56 -12.08 -10.41
CA LEU A 593 16.58 -10.80 -11.10
C LEU A 593 17.01 -9.67 -10.16
N ILE A 594 16.45 -9.57 -8.94
CA ILE A 594 16.85 -8.54 -7.98
C ILE A 594 18.29 -8.76 -7.44
N SER A 595 18.77 -10.01 -7.39
CA SER A 595 20.15 -10.32 -6.98
C SER A 595 21.18 -9.92 -8.04
N ASN A 596 20.81 -9.95 -9.32
CA ASN A 596 21.69 -9.52 -10.41
C ASN A 596 21.85 -7.99 -10.49
N TYR A 597 20.93 -7.22 -9.89
CA TYR A 597 21.06 -5.77 -9.76
C TYR A 597 21.95 -5.32 -8.59
N THR A 598 22.37 -6.26 -7.71
CA THR A 598 23.19 -5.96 -6.52
C THR A 598 24.67 -6.33 -6.65
N ASN A 599 25.10 -6.92 -7.78
CA ASN A 599 26.50 -7.24 -8.07
C ASN A 599 27.16 -6.27 -9.05
#